data_AF-A0AAU9JVX4-F1
#
_entry.id   AF-A0AAU9JVX4-F1
#
_cell.length_a   1.000
_cell.length_b   1.000
_cell.length_c   1.000
_cell.angle_alpha   90.00
_cell.angle_beta   90.00
_cell.angle_gamma   90.00
#
_symmetry.space_group_name_H-M   'P 1'
#
loop_
_entity.id
_entity.type
_entity.pdbx_description
1 polymer ?
#
loop_
_entity_poly.entity_id
_entity_poly.type
_entity_poly.pdbx_seq_one_letter_code
_entity_poly.pdbx_strand_id
1 'polypeptide(L)'
;MGGCASRITQSELEQHKRDYNSKNDANFRSIPFEQTIDQAIKEDQSIRGLEEKRKIYTRKEIEYKTKLENTPAGVPPIPELNIEIQKGINFYSQGLCITQGKPYVCVKIEPKGASFETFVSDIYKPYWYKLFQIKQSLHNFTSIHIRVYIKKNLRQDLLLGSIEIKLNDLEDQKVVDGWYNIDTKIQGFIESPALRIRVQLVHNERLLLQRMIENCREKLAAIQSVKEKIEATIKPSNEVPNELVPIDPLNI
;
A
#
# COMPACT_ATOMS: atom_id res chain seq x y z
N MET A 1 35.00 5.13 -24.23
CA MET A 1 34.60 3.71 -24.32
C MET A 1 34.45 3.17 -22.91
N GLY A 2 33.30 2.58 -22.57
CA GLY A 2 33.03 2.00 -21.25
C GLY A 2 31.59 2.29 -20.80
N GLY A 3 30.75 1.26 -20.70
CA GLY A 3 29.34 1.38 -20.31
C GLY A 3 28.44 0.24 -20.79
N CYS A 4 28.96 -0.72 -21.57
CA CYS A 4 28.26 -1.95 -21.97
C CYS A 4 28.59 -3.17 -21.08
N ALA A 5 29.31 -2.97 -19.98
CA ALA A 5 29.55 -3.96 -18.93
C ALA A 5 29.00 -3.32 -17.64
N SER A 6 27.76 -3.56 -17.26
CA SER A 6 27.37 -4.80 -16.62
C SER A 6 25.88 -5.05 -16.84
N ARG A 7 25.53 -6.31 -17.14
CA ARG A 7 24.16 -6.77 -16.89
C ARG A 7 23.88 -6.57 -15.40
N ILE A 8 22.64 -6.20 -15.06
CA ILE A 8 22.21 -6.11 -13.66
C ILE A 8 22.54 -7.44 -12.97
N THR A 9 23.24 -7.36 -11.83
CA THR A 9 23.55 -8.56 -11.04
C THR A 9 22.28 -9.05 -10.34
N GLN A 10 22.24 -10.34 -9.95
CA GLN A 10 21.11 -10.87 -9.19
C GLN A 10 20.89 -10.09 -7.88
N SER A 11 21.98 -9.71 -7.20
CA SER A 11 21.89 -8.92 -5.97
C SER A 11 21.26 -7.54 -6.19
N GLU A 12 21.65 -6.85 -7.28
CA GLU A 12 21.04 -5.57 -7.65
C GLU A 12 19.58 -5.70 -8.06
N LEU A 13 19.21 -6.78 -8.75
CA LEU A 13 17.82 -7.07 -9.10
C LEU A 13 16.97 -7.34 -7.85
N GLU A 14 17.48 -8.14 -6.92
CA GLU A 14 16.80 -8.40 -5.66
C GLU A 14 16.70 -7.15 -4.78
N GLN A 15 17.73 -6.30 -4.77
CA GLN A 15 17.65 -4.99 -4.12
C GLN A 15 16.60 -4.12 -4.79
N HIS A 16 16.62 -4.02 -6.12
CA HIS A 16 15.62 -3.28 -6.88
C HIS A 16 14.19 -3.78 -6.59
N LYS A 17 13.99 -5.09 -6.43
CA LYS A 17 12.68 -5.66 -6.03
C LYS A 17 12.26 -5.22 -4.63
N ARG A 18 13.20 -5.16 -3.67
CA ARG A 18 12.96 -4.74 -2.28
C ARG A 18 12.78 -3.23 -2.10
N ASP A 19 13.38 -2.41 -2.96
CA ASP A 19 13.30 -0.95 -2.83
C ASP A 19 11.86 -0.47 -2.71
N TYR A 20 11.59 0.37 -1.71
CA TYR A 20 10.26 0.88 -1.43
C TYR A 20 10.25 2.40 -1.50
N ASN A 21 9.15 2.97 -2.01
CA ASN A 21 8.95 4.41 -2.05
C ASN A 21 7.56 4.73 -1.50
N SER A 22 7.53 5.47 -0.39
CA SER A 22 6.31 5.82 0.32
C SER A 22 5.62 7.08 -0.21
N LYS A 23 6.15 7.73 -1.26
CA LYS A 23 5.66 9.03 -1.77
C LYS A 23 4.16 9.06 -2.01
N ASN A 24 3.58 7.96 -2.50
CA ASN A 24 2.17 7.90 -2.87
C ASN A 24 1.28 7.20 -1.83
N ASP A 25 1.82 6.74 -0.70
CA ASP A 25 1.09 5.93 0.28
C ASP A 25 -0.15 6.62 0.83
N ALA A 26 -0.11 7.94 1.00
CA ALA A 26 -1.26 8.71 1.47
C ALA A 26 -2.49 8.63 0.55
N ASN A 27 -2.31 8.24 -0.72
CA ASN A 27 -3.39 8.09 -1.70
C ASN A 27 -4.02 6.69 -1.67
N PHE A 28 -3.33 5.71 -1.09
CA PHE A 28 -3.82 4.33 -0.98
C PHE A 28 -4.30 4.08 0.44
N ARG A 29 -5.62 4.04 0.60
CA ARG A 29 -6.29 3.97 1.89
C ARG A 29 -6.79 2.56 2.14
N SER A 30 -5.94 1.66 2.58
CA SER A 30 -6.43 0.35 3.02
C SER A 30 -7.01 0.46 4.43
N ILE A 31 -8.08 -0.29 4.66
CA ILE A 31 -8.34 -0.82 6.01
C ILE A 31 -7.24 -1.87 6.22
N PRO A 32 -6.37 -1.73 7.24
CA PRO A 32 -5.36 -2.75 7.50
C PRO A 32 -6.05 -4.10 7.66
N PHE A 33 -5.60 -5.12 6.92
CA PHE A 33 -6.08 -6.48 7.13
C PHE A 33 -5.81 -6.83 8.60
N GLU A 34 -6.89 -7.04 9.37
CA GLU A 34 -6.94 -6.86 10.83
C GLU A 34 -5.99 -7.76 11.63
N GLN A 35 -5.54 -8.88 11.05
CA GLN A 35 -4.95 -9.97 11.81
C GLN A 35 -3.57 -9.65 12.40
N THR A 36 -2.65 -9.04 11.64
CA THR A 36 -1.27 -8.81 12.10
C THR A 36 -1.16 -7.65 13.09
N ILE A 37 -2.00 -6.62 12.95
CA ILE A 37 -1.99 -5.46 13.85
C ILE A 37 -2.66 -5.81 15.18
N ASP A 38 -3.78 -6.54 15.16
CA ASP A 38 -4.42 -6.98 16.41
C ASP A 38 -3.52 -7.90 17.21
N GLN A 39 -2.81 -8.79 16.52
CA GLN A 39 -1.81 -9.64 17.14
C GLN A 39 -0.66 -8.80 17.72
N ALA A 40 -0.13 -7.84 16.97
CA ALA A 40 0.92 -6.94 17.46
C ALA A 40 0.49 -5.99 18.59
N ILE A 41 -0.80 -5.69 18.76
CA ILE A 41 -1.32 -4.95 19.92
C ILE A 41 -1.43 -5.89 21.12
N LYS A 42 -1.93 -7.11 20.92
CA LYS A 42 -2.12 -8.11 21.98
C LYS A 42 -0.79 -8.65 22.53
N GLU A 43 0.23 -8.77 21.68
CA GLU A 43 1.56 -9.28 22.03
C GLU A 43 2.48 -8.20 22.61
N ASP A 44 2.10 -6.92 22.53
CA ASP A 44 2.91 -5.82 23.06
C ASP A 44 2.83 -5.75 24.59
N GLN A 45 3.92 -6.11 25.25
CA GLN A 45 4.05 -6.07 26.71
C GLN A 45 4.55 -4.71 27.22
N SER A 46 4.85 -3.76 26.33
CA SER A 46 5.39 -2.46 26.70
C SER A 46 4.30 -1.40 26.79
N ILE A 47 4.06 -0.85 27.99
CA ILE A 47 3.14 0.29 28.17
C ILE A 47 3.55 1.46 27.28
N ARG A 48 4.86 1.70 27.12
CA ARG A 48 5.36 2.78 26.24
C ARG A 48 5.01 2.53 24.78
N GLY A 49 5.19 1.29 24.29
CA GLY A 49 4.84 0.91 22.92
C GLY A 49 3.35 1.06 22.64
N LEU A 50 2.52 0.63 23.60
CA LEU A 50 1.05 0.81 23.55
C LEU A 50 0.64 2.29 23.53
N GLU A 51 1.29 3.16 24.32
CA GLU A 51 1.04 4.61 24.33
C GLU A 51 1.41 5.28 23.01
N GLU A 52 2.53 4.90 22.40
CA GLU A 52 2.94 5.39 21.08
C GLU A 52 1.92 4.97 20.00
N LYS A 53 1.47 3.71 20.01
CA LYS A 53 0.40 3.22 19.14
C LYS A 53 -0.92 3.98 19.37
N ARG A 54 -1.30 4.21 20.64
CA ARG A 54 -2.51 4.98 21.00
C ARG A 54 -2.50 6.36 20.36
N LYS A 55 -1.40 7.12 20.51
CA LYS A 55 -1.24 8.45 19.92
C LYS A 55 -1.41 8.43 18.39
N ILE A 56 -0.88 7.39 17.73
CA ILE A 56 -1.01 7.23 16.28
C ILE A 56 -2.49 7.05 15.89
N TYR A 57 -3.21 6.13 16.54
CA TYR A 57 -4.62 5.87 16.21
C TYR A 57 -5.54 7.04 16.58
N THR A 58 -5.30 7.73 17.69
CA THR A 58 -6.06 8.95 18.04
C THR A 58 -5.89 10.03 16.98
N ARG A 59 -4.64 10.29 16.54
CA ARG A 59 -4.37 11.26 15.47
C ARG A 59 -5.06 10.88 14.16
N LYS A 60 -5.05 9.59 13.81
CA LYS A 60 -5.70 9.07 12.61
C LYS A 60 -7.22 9.16 12.68
N GLU A 61 -7.82 8.84 13.81
CA GLU A 61 -9.27 9.00 14.01
C GLU A 61 -9.70 10.45 13.79
N ILE A 62 -8.96 11.43 14.35
CA ILE A 62 -9.21 12.85 14.15
C ILE A 62 -9.07 13.23 12.67
N GLU A 63 -7.99 12.80 12.00
CA GLU A 63 -7.77 13.04 10.57
C GLU A 63 -8.95 12.54 9.72
N TYR A 64 -9.44 11.32 9.98
CA TYR A 64 -10.55 10.73 9.24
C TYR A 64 -11.89 11.41 9.56
N LYS A 65 -12.14 11.82 10.82
CA LYS A 65 -13.33 12.61 11.19
C LYS A 65 -13.37 13.95 10.45
N THR A 66 -12.27 14.70 10.46
CA THR A 66 -12.18 15.97 9.74
C THR A 66 -12.40 15.78 8.23
N LYS A 67 -11.86 14.72 7.62
CA LYS A 67 -12.12 14.40 6.20
C LYS A 67 -13.59 14.04 5.95
N LEU A 68 -14.21 13.29 6.86
CA LEU A 68 -15.62 12.88 6.77
C LEU A 68 -16.57 14.07 6.85
N GLU A 69 -16.29 15.03 7.74
CA GLU A 69 -17.06 16.28 7.89
C GLU A 69 -16.98 17.16 6.64
N ASN A 70 -15.82 17.18 5.98
CA ASN A 70 -15.61 17.91 4.73
C ASN A 70 -16.20 17.20 3.49
N THR A 71 -16.67 15.96 3.63
CA THR A 71 -17.30 15.23 2.52
C THR A 71 -18.76 15.67 2.37
N PRO A 72 -19.18 16.23 1.22
CA PRO A 72 -20.54 16.75 1.03
C PRO A 72 -21.61 15.70 1.34
N ALA A 73 -22.55 16.05 2.24
CA ALA A 73 -23.70 15.21 2.53
C ALA A 73 -24.77 15.38 1.45
N GLY A 74 -25.41 14.28 1.04
CA GLY A 74 -26.53 14.31 0.07
C GLY A 74 -26.13 14.35 -1.40
N VAL A 75 -24.84 14.38 -1.73
CA VAL A 75 -24.34 14.20 -3.10
C VAL A 75 -24.01 12.72 -3.33
N PRO A 76 -24.39 12.12 -4.47
CA PRO A 76 -23.97 10.77 -4.80
C PRO A 76 -22.44 10.64 -4.78
N PRO A 77 -21.89 9.58 -4.17
CA PRO A 77 -20.45 9.40 -4.11
C PRO A 77 -19.89 9.22 -5.53
N ILE A 78 -18.77 9.89 -5.81
CA ILE A 78 -18.02 9.72 -7.06
C ILE A 78 -16.90 8.71 -6.78
N PRO A 79 -16.86 7.57 -7.50
CA PRO A 79 -15.77 6.61 -7.35
C PRO A 79 -14.40 7.23 -7.64
N GLU A 80 -13.42 6.80 -6.86
CA GLU A 80 -12.01 7.13 -7.04
C GLU A 80 -11.22 5.87 -7.39
N LEU A 81 -10.56 5.88 -8.53
CA LEU A 81 -9.62 4.85 -8.97
C LEU A 81 -8.20 5.40 -8.91
N ASN A 82 -7.39 4.81 -8.04
CA ASN A 82 -5.98 5.12 -7.90
C ASN A 82 -5.15 4.01 -8.53
N ILE A 83 -4.26 4.37 -9.45
CA ILE A 83 -3.34 3.44 -10.13
C ILE A 83 -1.95 4.01 -10.00
N GLU A 84 -1.02 3.22 -9.45
CA GLU A 84 0.38 3.57 -9.41
C GLU A 84 1.21 2.55 -10.17
N ILE A 85 1.99 3.06 -11.12
CA ILE A 85 3.06 2.31 -11.76
C ILE A 85 4.34 2.60 -10.99
N GLN A 86 4.87 1.60 -10.28
CA GLN A 86 5.99 1.80 -9.36
C GLN A 86 7.33 1.61 -10.07
N LYS A 87 7.57 0.40 -10.59
CA LYS A 87 8.84 -0.03 -11.18
C LYS A 87 8.65 -1.27 -12.04
N GLY A 88 9.68 -1.65 -12.79
CA GLY A 88 9.64 -2.82 -13.68
C GLY A 88 10.94 -3.62 -13.62
N ILE A 89 10.87 -4.87 -14.04
CA ILE A 89 12.03 -5.78 -14.11
C ILE A 89 12.04 -6.52 -15.43
N ASN A 90 13.24 -6.94 -15.84
CA ASN A 90 13.48 -7.86 -16.96
C ASN A 90 13.02 -7.32 -18.33
N PHE A 91 13.12 -6.01 -18.55
CA PHE A 91 12.69 -5.37 -19.81
C PHE A 91 13.72 -5.45 -20.94
N TYR A 92 14.87 -6.07 -20.69
CA TYR A 92 15.92 -6.24 -21.67
C TYR A 92 15.84 -7.63 -22.32
N SER A 93 15.93 -7.68 -23.64
CA SER A 93 16.09 -8.91 -24.41
C SER A 93 17.57 -9.20 -24.72
N GLN A 94 17.91 -10.44 -25.08
CA GLN A 94 19.27 -10.75 -25.55
C GLN A 94 19.65 -9.87 -26.76
N GLY A 95 20.74 -9.09 -26.69
CA GLY A 95 21.19 -8.18 -27.75
C GLY A 95 22.10 -7.04 -27.28
N LEU A 96 22.52 -6.15 -28.21
CA LEU A 96 23.36 -4.97 -27.92
C LEU A 96 22.59 -3.92 -27.12
N CYS A 97 23.08 -3.58 -25.92
CA CYS A 97 22.53 -2.57 -24.98
C CYS A 97 22.10 -1.25 -25.63
N ILE A 98 22.87 -0.74 -26.62
CA ILE A 98 22.62 0.55 -27.29
C ILE A 98 21.32 0.54 -28.13
N THR A 99 20.83 -0.65 -28.50
CA THR A 99 19.64 -0.81 -29.36
C THR A 99 18.35 -1.08 -28.59
N GLN A 100 18.44 -1.27 -27.27
CA GLN A 100 17.32 -1.74 -26.48
C GLN A 100 16.30 -0.64 -26.15
N GLY A 101 16.65 0.64 -26.27
CA GLY A 101 15.72 1.75 -26.01
C GLY A 101 15.45 1.98 -24.51
N LYS A 102 14.42 2.76 -24.19
CA LYS A 102 14.04 3.05 -22.80
C LYS A 102 12.54 2.88 -22.56
N PRO A 103 12.11 2.22 -21.48
CA PRO A 103 10.71 1.92 -21.26
C PRO A 103 9.90 3.13 -20.75
N TYR A 104 8.62 3.18 -21.14
CA TYR A 104 7.56 3.94 -20.48
C TYR A 104 6.27 3.13 -20.48
N VAL A 105 5.32 3.50 -19.62
CA VAL A 105 4.06 2.77 -19.42
C VAL A 105 2.88 3.65 -19.76
N CYS A 106 1.96 3.12 -20.54
CA CYS A 106 0.69 3.73 -20.89
C CYS A 106 -0.43 3.02 -20.12
N VAL A 107 -1.24 3.77 -19.38
CA VAL A 107 -2.39 3.29 -18.62
C VAL A 107 -3.64 3.84 -19.27
N LYS A 108 -4.52 2.96 -19.75
CA LYS A 108 -5.78 3.34 -20.38
C LYS A 108 -6.95 2.65 -19.70
N ILE A 109 -7.97 3.42 -19.36
CA ILE A 109 -9.25 2.87 -18.89
C ILE A 109 -10.09 2.54 -20.12
N GLU A 110 -10.61 1.33 -20.19
CA GLU A 110 -11.40 0.84 -21.33
C GLU A 110 -12.83 0.50 -20.92
N PRO A 111 -13.80 0.59 -21.85
CA PRO A 111 -13.66 1.15 -23.20
C PRO A 111 -13.65 2.68 -23.22
N LYS A 112 -12.90 3.27 -24.16
CA LYS A 112 -12.94 4.72 -24.51
C LYS A 112 -12.69 5.68 -23.34
N GLY A 113 -12.04 5.23 -22.28
CA GLY A 113 -11.65 6.08 -21.16
C GLY A 113 -10.38 6.86 -21.43
N ALA A 114 -9.96 7.61 -20.42
CA ALA A 114 -8.73 8.39 -20.47
C ALA A 114 -7.49 7.49 -20.58
N SER A 115 -6.47 8.03 -21.24
CA SER A 115 -5.15 7.41 -21.39
C SER A 115 -4.11 8.30 -20.73
N PHE A 116 -3.19 7.69 -19.99
CA PHE A 116 -2.14 8.37 -19.25
C PHE A 116 -0.80 7.69 -19.51
N GLU A 117 0.29 8.44 -19.39
CA GLU A 117 1.63 7.90 -19.63
C GLU A 117 2.59 8.28 -18.49
N THR A 118 3.54 7.39 -18.23
CA THR A 118 4.69 7.68 -17.38
C THR A 118 5.77 8.40 -18.19
N PHE A 119 6.77 8.96 -17.50
CA PHE A 119 8.01 9.37 -18.16
C PHE A 119 8.84 8.14 -18.59
N VAL A 120 9.82 8.36 -19.44
CA VAL A 120 10.76 7.34 -19.91
C VAL A 120 11.80 7.04 -18.84
N SER A 121 12.03 5.78 -18.51
CA SER A 121 12.93 5.35 -17.42
C SER A 121 14.13 4.53 -17.90
N ASP A 122 15.03 4.17 -17.00
CA ASP A 122 16.16 3.29 -17.30
C ASP A 122 15.68 1.87 -17.66
N ILE A 123 16.36 1.17 -18.57
CA ILE A 123 15.89 -0.15 -19.04
C ILE A 123 16.19 -1.30 -18.07
N TYR A 124 17.23 -1.18 -17.24
CA TYR A 124 17.67 -2.23 -16.33
C TYR A 124 17.00 -2.13 -14.97
N LYS A 125 16.79 -0.91 -14.48
CA LYS A 125 16.10 -0.62 -13.20
C LYS A 125 15.09 0.52 -13.37
N PRO A 126 14.02 0.34 -14.14
CA PRO A 126 13.04 1.39 -14.32
C PRO A 126 12.27 1.68 -13.02
N TYR A 127 12.23 2.95 -12.64
CA TYR A 127 11.34 3.47 -11.60
C TYR A 127 10.45 4.56 -12.22
N TRP A 128 9.19 4.58 -11.80
CA TRP A 128 8.22 5.61 -12.17
C TRP A 128 7.54 6.23 -10.95
N TYR A 129 7.06 5.41 -10.02
CA TYR A 129 6.24 5.82 -8.87
C TYR A 129 5.19 6.88 -9.27
N LYS A 130 4.57 6.66 -10.42
CA LYS A 130 3.64 7.60 -11.04
C LYS A 130 2.23 7.18 -10.65
N LEU A 131 1.57 8.05 -9.91
CA LEU A 131 0.17 7.93 -9.54
C LEU A 131 -0.72 8.57 -10.60
N PHE A 132 -1.77 7.84 -10.98
CA PHE A 132 -2.90 8.31 -11.76
C PHE A 132 -4.15 8.21 -10.88
N GLN A 133 -4.80 9.34 -10.66
CA GLN A 133 -6.03 9.43 -9.87
C GLN A 133 -7.18 9.79 -10.78
N ILE A 134 -8.20 8.95 -10.81
CA ILE A 134 -9.39 9.13 -11.63
C ILE A 134 -10.59 9.22 -10.70
N LYS A 135 -11.24 10.40 -10.67
CA LYS A 135 -12.46 10.66 -9.89
C LYS A 135 -13.62 10.88 -10.84
N GLN A 136 -14.30 9.81 -11.22
CA GLN A 136 -15.46 9.86 -12.11
C GLN A 136 -16.32 8.60 -11.94
N SER A 137 -17.51 8.62 -12.53
CA SER A 137 -18.34 7.43 -12.57
C SER A 137 -17.69 6.35 -13.44
N LEU A 138 -17.59 5.12 -12.91
CA LEU A 138 -16.89 4.02 -13.58
C LEU A 138 -17.81 2.98 -14.24
N HIS A 139 -19.13 3.18 -14.21
CA HIS A 139 -20.12 2.24 -14.74
C HIS A 139 -19.96 1.90 -16.24
N ASN A 140 -19.34 2.79 -17.02
CA ASN A 140 -19.09 2.59 -18.45
C ASN A 140 -17.74 1.95 -18.76
N PHE A 141 -16.93 1.65 -17.75
CA PHE A 141 -15.60 1.06 -17.91
C PHE A 141 -15.60 -0.38 -17.41
N THR A 142 -14.77 -1.20 -18.04
CA THR A 142 -14.67 -2.64 -17.75
C THR A 142 -13.28 -3.02 -17.26
N SER A 143 -12.24 -2.35 -17.73
CA SER A 143 -10.86 -2.75 -17.44
C SER A 143 -9.87 -1.60 -17.52
N ILE A 144 -8.71 -1.83 -16.92
CA ILE A 144 -7.52 -1.00 -16.98
C ILE A 144 -6.52 -1.76 -17.85
N HIS A 145 -6.16 -1.19 -19.00
CA HIS A 145 -5.12 -1.70 -19.88
C HIS A 145 -3.82 -0.96 -19.61
N ILE A 146 -2.80 -1.70 -19.21
CA ILE A 146 -1.48 -1.19 -18.91
C ILE A 146 -0.53 -1.74 -19.97
N ARG A 147 0.02 -0.87 -20.82
CA ARG A 147 0.90 -1.24 -21.94
C ARG A 147 2.28 -0.69 -21.70
N VAL A 148 3.30 -1.51 -21.90
CA VAL A 148 4.71 -1.08 -21.81
C VAL A 148 5.25 -0.85 -23.20
N TYR A 149 5.83 0.32 -23.42
CA TYR A 149 6.45 0.70 -24.68
C TYR A 149 7.94 0.94 -24.47
N ILE A 150 8.73 0.61 -25.49
CA ILE A 150 10.16 0.86 -25.56
C ILE A 150 10.37 2.01 -26.53
N LYS A 151 10.77 3.17 -25.98
CA LYS A 151 11.10 4.35 -26.75
C LYS A 151 12.42 4.14 -27.50
N LYS A 152 12.39 4.34 -28.82
CA LYS A 152 13.57 4.26 -29.68
C LYS A 152 13.83 5.62 -30.29
N ASN A 153 15.06 6.14 -30.14
CA ASN A 153 15.39 7.53 -30.50
C ASN A 153 15.03 7.93 -31.95
N LEU A 154 15.08 7.00 -32.90
CA LEU A 154 14.92 7.27 -34.34
C LEU A 154 13.88 6.36 -35.01
N ARG A 155 13.04 5.65 -34.24
CA ARG A 155 12.06 4.69 -34.76
C ARG A 155 10.76 4.80 -33.97
N GLN A 156 9.69 4.26 -34.53
CA GLN A 156 8.42 4.10 -33.81
C GLN A 156 8.64 3.32 -32.51
N ASP A 157 7.95 3.75 -31.46
CA ASP A 157 7.99 3.11 -30.16
C ASP A 157 7.43 1.69 -30.26
N LEU A 158 8.13 0.76 -29.63
CA LEU A 158 7.84 -0.66 -29.73
C LEU A 158 6.98 -1.10 -28.55
N LEU A 159 5.78 -1.63 -28.81
CA LEU A 159 4.96 -2.25 -27.77
C LEU A 159 5.64 -3.54 -27.27
N LEU A 160 6.07 -3.53 -26.02
CA LEU A 160 6.66 -4.70 -25.38
C LEU A 160 5.59 -5.73 -25.01
N GLY A 161 4.48 -5.25 -24.44
CA GLY A 161 3.39 -6.10 -24.01
C GLY A 161 2.38 -5.36 -23.15
N SER A 162 1.42 -6.10 -22.59
CA SER A 162 0.32 -5.53 -21.81
C SER A 162 -0.06 -6.35 -20.58
N ILE A 163 -0.70 -5.67 -19.63
CA ILE A 163 -1.44 -6.24 -18.50
C ILE A 163 -2.86 -5.69 -18.58
N GLU A 164 -3.84 -6.54 -18.30
CA GLU A 164 -5.23 -6.13 -18.16
C GLU A 164 -5.70 -6.43 -16.74
N ILE A 165 -6.28 -5.43 -16.08
CA ILE A 165 -6.93 -5.56 -14.77
C ILE A 165 -8.40 -5.25 -14.96
N LYS A 166 -9.28 -6.21 -14.73
CA LYS A 166 -10.73 -5.98 -14.82
C LYS A 166 -11.18 -5.21 -13.59
N LEU A 167 -12.04 -4.21 -13.80
CA LEU A 167 -12.57 -3.40 -12.69
C LEU A 167 -13.44 -4.24 -11.75
N ASN A 168 -14.13 -5.26 -12.28
CA ASN A 168 -14.95 -6.18 -11.48
C ASN A 168 -14.13 -7.12 -10.58
N ASP A 169 -12.84 -7.30 -10.88
CA ASP A 169 -11.94 -8.12 -10.04
C ASP A 169 -11.36 -7.29 -8.89
N LEU A 170 -11.55 -5.96 -8.90
CA LEU A 170 -11.13 -5.07 -7.81
C LEU A 170 -12.20 -5.06 -6.72
N GLU A 171 -11.82 -5.52 -5.54
CA GLU A 171 -12.67 -5.40 -4.36
C GLU A 171 -12.70 -3.94 -3.87
N ASP A 172 -13.90 -3.45 -3.55
CA ASP A 172 -14.09 -2.09 -3.07
C ASP A 172 -13.22 -1.79 -1.84
N GLN A 173 -12.56 -0.64 -1.86
CA GLN A 173 -11.69 -0.10 -0.81
C GLN A 173 -10.43 -0.92 -0.53
N LYS A 174 -10.18 -2.04 -1.22
CA LYS A 174 -8.95 -2.81 -1.06
C LYS A 174 -7.84 -2.30 -1.97
N VAL A 175 -6.62 -2.30 -1.41
CA VAL A 175 -5.40 -2.00 -2.15
C VAL A 175 -4.84 -3.32 -2.67
N VAL A 176 -4.69 -3.43 -3.99
CA VAL A 176 -3.98 -4.53 -4.64
C VAL A 176 -2.58 -4.03 -4.99
N ASP A 177 -1.54 -4.57 -4.36
CA ASP A 177 -0.13 -4.22 -4.60
C ASP A 177 0.65 -5.50 -4.90
N GLY A 178 1.30 -5.54 -6.06
CA GLY A 178 2.08 -6.72 -6.42
C GLY A 178 2.82 -6.61 -7.74
N TRP A 179 3.53 -7.69 -8.05
CA TRP A 179 4.18 -7.89 -9.34
C TRP A 179 3.22 -8.56 -10.32
N TYR A 180 3.15 -8.02 -11.52
CA TYR A 180 2.33 -8.49 -12.62
C TYR A 180 3.23 -8.80 -13.81
N ASN A 181 3.17 -10.04 -14.28
CA ASN A 181 3.85 -10.44 -15.50
C ASN A 181 3.19 -9.76 -16.70
N ILE A 182 4.02 -9.26 -17.61
CA ILE A 182 3.56 -8.63 -18.85
C ILE A 182 3.28 -9.73 -19.88
N ASP A 183 2.11 -9.70 -20.52
CA ASP A 183 1.86 -10.49 -21.73
C ASP A 183 2.66 -9.89 -22.89
N THR A 184 3.87 -10.42 -23.10
CA THR A 184 4.83 -9.90 -24.08
C THR A 184 4.43 -10.26 -25.51
N LYS A 185 4.54 -9.30 -26.43
CA LYS A 185 4.36 -9.55 -27.88
C LYS A 185 5.68 -9.86 -28.60
N ILE A 186 6.79 -9.92 -27.87
CA ILE A 186 8.14 -10.04 -28.40
C ILE A 186 8.85 -11.20 -27.69
N GLN A 187 9.62 -11.98 -28.44
CA GLN A 187 10.43 -13.10 -27.92
C GLN A 187 11.85 -12.65 -27.54
N GLY A 188 12.60 -13.52 -26.85
CA GLY A 188 14.02 -13.31 -26.56
C GLY A 188 14.33 -12.63 -25.21
N PHE A 189 13.34 -12.51 -24.33
CA PHE A 189 13.57 -12.21 -22.92
C PHE A 189 14.14 -13.43 -22.20
N ILE A 190 15.14 -13.21 -21.33
CA ILE A 190 15.75 -14.27 -20.51
C ILE A 190 14.79 -14.67 -19.38
N GLU A 191 14.15 -13.67 -18.78
CA GLU A 191 13.13 -13.82 -17.75
C GLU A 191 11.89 -13.03 -18.13
N SER A 192 10.73 -13.45 -17.64
CA SER A 192 9.47 -12.76 -17.92
C SER A 192 9.53 -11.30 -17.44
N PRO A 193 9.27 -10.33 -18.33
CA PRO A 193 9.10 -8.92 -17.95
C PRO A 193 7.94 -8.75 -16.98
N ALA A 194 8.11 -7.93 -15.94
CA ALA A 194 7.06 -7.68 -14.97
C ALA A 194 7.04 -6.21 -14.50
N LEU A 195 5.86 -5.73 -14.12
CA LEU A 195 5.64 -4.43 -13.48
C LEU A 195 5.18 -4.63 -12.04
N ARG A 196 5.68 -3.78 -11.14
CA ARG A 196 5.08 -3.61 -9.82
C ARG A 196 4.02 -2.52 -9.89
N ILE A 197 2.78 -2.89 -9.57
CA ILE A 197 1.60 -2.05 -9.74
C ILE A 197 0.82 -2.06 -8.44
N ARG A 198 0.33 -0.88 -8.06
CA ARG A 198 -0.59 -0.72 -6.93
C ARG A 198 -1.89 -0.08 -7.42
N VAL A 199 -3.02 -0.71 -7.15
CA VAL A 199 -4.35 -0.27 -7.59
C VAL A 199 -5.31 -0.24 -6.41
N GLN A 200 -6.16 0.76 -6.34
CA GLN A 200 -7.27 0.82 -5.40
C GLN A 200 -8.49 1.45 -6.06
N LEU A 201 -9.64 0.80 -5.91
CA LEU A 201 -10.94 1.34 -6.27
C LEU A 201 -11.71 1.67 -4.99
N VAL A 202 -12.19 2.91 -4.87
CA VAL A 202 -13.03 3.37 -3.77
C VAL A 202 -14.34 3.89 -4.34
N HIS A 203 -15.43 3.14 -4.20
CA HIS A 203 -16.74 3.57 -4.70
C HIS A 203 -17.36 4.68 -3.84
N ASN A 204 -17.13 4.63 -2.53
CA ASN A 204 -17.72 5.56 -1.58
C ASN A 204 -16.70 5.96 -0.51
N GLU A 205 -16.09 7.14 -0.69
CA GLU A 205 -15.12 7.71 0.24
C GLU A 205 -15.72 7.93 1.63
N ARG A 206 -16.99 8.32 1.72
CA ARG A 206 -17.68 8.52 3.01
C ARG A 206 -17.75 7.23 3.82
N LEU A 207 -18.17 6.13 3.17
CA LEU A 207 -18.23 4.81 3.81
C LEU A 207 -16.83 4.31 4.20
N LEU A 208 -15.84 4.52 3.34
CA LEU A 208 -14.44 4.20 3.68
C LEU A 208 -14.00 4.95 4.94
N LEU A 209 -14.19 6.27 5.00
CA LEU A 209 -13.79 7.08 6.15
C LEU A 209 -14.52 6.65 7.43
N GLN A 210 -15.82 6.33 7.35
CA GLN A 210 -16.57 5.80 8.49
C GLN A 210 -15.98 4.48 9.01
N ARG A 211 -15.66 3.54 8.11
CA ARG A 211 -15.00 2.27 8.48
C ARG A 211 -13.61 2.49 9.08
N MET A 212 -12.83 3.43 8.53
CA MET A 212 -11.51 3.76 9.06
C MET A 212 -11.58 4.37 10.46
N ILE A 213 -12.59 5.21 10.73
CA ILE A 213 -12.86 5.75 12.08
C ILE A 213 -13.20 4.62 13.05
N GLU A 214 -14.09 3.71 12.65
CA GLU A 214 -14.48 2.60 13.51
C GLU A 214 -13.31 1.66 13.80
N ASN A 215 -12.50 1.33 12.80
CA ASN A 215 -11.28 0.56 12.99
C ASN A 215 -10.32 1.24 13.97
N CYS A 216 -10.15 2.57 13.88
CA CYS A 216 -9.32 3.30 14.85
C CYS A 216 -9.86 3.16 16.28
N ARG A 217 -11.19 3.22 16.47
CA ARG A 217 -11.82 3.04 17.79
C ARG A 217 -11.62 1.65 18.34
N GLU A 218 -11.80 0.63 17.52
CA GLU A 218 -11.54 -0.77 17.89
C GLU A 218 -10.09 -0.96 18.34
N LYS A 219 -9.10 -0.43 17.60
CA LYS A 219 -7.69 -0.51 18.01
C LYS A 219 -7.41 0.25 19.29
N LEU A 220 -8.01 1.44 19.47
CA LEU A 220 -7.87 2.21 20.70
C LEU A 220 -8.44 1.45 21.92
N ALA A 221 -9.61 0.82 21.77
CA ALA A 221 -10.21 -0.01 22.81
C ALA A 221 -9.34 -1.24 23.12
N ALA A 222 -8.79 -1.91 22.10
CA ALA A 222 -7.88 -3.03 22.28
C ALA A 222 -6.60 -2.64 23.03
N ILE A 223 -5.99 -1.51 22.66
CA ILE A 223 -4.81 -0.96 23.36
C ILE A 223 -5.12 -0.69 24.83
N GLN A 224 -6.26 -0.06 25.11
CA GLN A 224 -6.68 0.23 26.49
C GLN A 224 -6.85 -1.07 27.31
N SER A 225 -7.50 -2.09 26.74
CA SER A 225 -7.68 -3.39 27.40
C SER A 225 -6.36 -4.10 27.70
N VAL A 226 -5.38 -4.07 26.78
CA VAL A 226 -4.06 -4.67 27.01
C VAL A 226 -3.30 -3.90 28.10
N LYS A 227 -3.36 -2.57 28.08
CA LYS A 227 -2.70 -1.73 29.09
C LYS A 227 -3.22 -2.01 30.50
N GLU A 228 -4.53 -2.10 30.68
CA GLU A 228 -5.15 -2.43 31.98
C GLU A 228 -4.70 -3.79 32.51
N LYS A 229 -4.55 -4.81 31.63
CA LYS A 229 -4.04 -6.13 32.02
C LYS A 229 -2.59 -6.09 32.51
N ILE A 230 -1.74 -5.31 31.85
CA ILE A 230 -0.34 -5.13 32.26
C ILE A 230 -0.28 -4.42 33.61
N GLU A 231 -1.03 -3.34 33.80
CA GLU A 231 -1.07 -2.59 35.06
C GLU A 231 -1.61 -3.42 36.23
N ALA A 232 -2.62 -4.26 36.00
CA ALA A 232 -3.14 -5.20 37.00
C ALA A 232 -2.11 -6.27 37.40
N THR A 233 -1.23 -6.67 36.48
CA THR A 233 -0.15 -7.63 36.78
C THR A 233 0.99 -6.98 37.58
N ILE A 234 1.20 -5.68 37.41
CA ILE A 234 2.26 -4.91 38.10
C ILE A 234 1.86 -4.47 39.51
N LYS A 235 0.56 -4.36 39.81
CA LYS A 235 0.04 -4.12 41.17
C LYS A 235 -0.26 -5.45 41.89
N PRO A 236 0.69 -6.08 42.60
CA PRO A 236 0.31 -7.11 43.56
C PRO A 236 -0.48 -6.44 44.70
N SER A 237 -1.50 -7.15 45.17
CA SER A 237 -2.35 -6.87 46.33
C SER A 237 -1.53 -6.46 47.56
N ASN A 238 -1.32 -5.16 47.74
CA ASN A 238 -0.94 -4.55 49.02
C ASN A 238 -2.20 -4.25 49.85
N GLU A 239 -3.02 -5.28 50.08
CA GLU A 239 -4.00 -5.29 51.16
C GLU A 239 -3.64 -6.48 52.05
N VAL A 240 -2.65 -6.28 52.91
CA VAL A 240 -2.51 -7.11 54.13
C VAL A 240 -3.56 -6.57 55.11
N PRO A 241 -4.52 -7.39 55.57
CA PRO A 241 -5.41 -6.98 56.65
C PRO A 241 -4.55 -6.66 57.87
N ASN A 242 -4.67 -5.44 58.36
CA ASN A 242 -4.04 -5.02 59.60
C ASN A 242 -4.79 -5.71 60.76
N GLU A 243 -4.49 -6.98 61.02
CA GLU A 243 -4.91 -7.65 62.24
C GLU A 243 -4.17 -7.02 63.42
N LEU A 244 -4.83 -6.08 64.06
CA LEU A 244 -4.49 -5.58 65.39
C LEU A 244 -4.57 -6.77 66.36
N VAL A 245 -3.41 -7.36 66.68
CA VAL A 245 -3.27 -8.30 67.78
C VAL A 245 -3.58 -7.56 69.09
N PRO A 246 -4.58 -7.99 69.89
CA PRO A 246 -4.80 -7.43 71.21
C PRO A 246 -3.65 -7.85 72.12
N ILE A 247 -2.98 -6.88 72.74
CA ILE A 247 -2.00 -7.12 73.80
C ILE A 247 -2.79 -7.40 75.07
N ASP A 248 -2.72 -8.64 75.56
CA ASP A 248 -3.26 -9.03 76.86
C ASP A 248 -2.38 -8.45 77.98
N PRO A 249 -2.90 -7.61 78.88
CA PRO A 249 -2.15 -7.16 80.05
C PRO A 249 -2.53 -8.06 81.22
N LEU A 250 -1.69 -9.04 81.55
CA LEU A 250 -1.53 -9.62 82.90
C LEU A 250 -0.61 -10.85 82.83
N ASN A 251 0.63 -10.69 83.28
CA ASN A 251 1.13 -11.62 84.28
C ASN A 251 2.25 -10.97 85.10
N ILE A 252 2.12 -11.22 86.40
CA ILE A 252 2.88 -10.79 87.57
C ILE A 252 4.33 -11.28 87.49
#